data_AF-A0A0D6M5N1-F1
#
_entry.id   AF-A0A0D6M5N1-F1
#
_cell.length_a   1.000
_cell.length_b   1.000
_cell.length_c   1.000
_cell.angle_alpha   90.00
_cell.angle_beta   90.00
_cell.angle_gamma   90.00
#
_symmetry.space_group_name_H-M   'P 1'
#
loop_
_entity.id
_entity.type
_entity.pdbx_description
1 polymer ?
#
loop_
_entity_poly.entity_id
_entity_poly.type
_entity_poly.pdbx_seq_one_letter_code
_entity_poly.pdbx_strand_id
1 'polypeptide(L)'
;MTISYDEEFSSLMLRWRGSLWKAVLKDLIAFYIGYYVILAIQWYVLDEKQKEYFTGWIHWCEIGSQYIPLSFLLGFFVSVIVARWWEQFNWISWPDKMMMMVSACLPGKENLAVRQAIARWSSLQAAVAWSGISVRTLKRFPTERHMVEAKLMTEEEYDMYMNLDAPHGKWFVPIMWIVNIIKKQYAMKKIDTIQMDMLLKQVYSYRDGFAMLFVYDWVKIPLVYTQVVAIATYGYFFICLIGRQPKLDQKSMETV
;
A
#
# COMPACT_ATOMS: atom_id res chain seq x y z
N MET A 1 -6.67 1.86 -7.62
CA MET A 1 -6.66 2.62 -8.88
C MET A 1 -5.77 3.82 -8.59
N THR A 2 -4.64 3.95 -9.27
CA THR A 2 -3.79 5.14 -9.18
C THR A 2 -4.53 6.33 -9.74
N ILE A 3 -4.40 7.49 -9.09
CA ILE A 3 -5.10 8.71 -9.47
C ILE A 3 -4.07 9.62 -10.12
N SER A 4 -4.17 9.82 -11.43
CA SER A 4 -3.45 10.89 -12.12
C SER A 4 -4.30 12.15 -12.14
N TYR A 5 -3.64 13.30 -12.07
CA TYR A 5 -4.24 14.61 -12.22
C TYR A 5 -3.19 15.58 -12.76
N ASP A 6 -3.60 16.40 -13.72
CA ASP A 6 -2.79 17.48 -14.31
C ASP A 6 -3.46 18.85 -14.10
N GLU A 7 -4.48 18.91 -13.22
CA GLU A 7 -5.34 20.08 -13.01
C GLU A 7 -4.80 21.03 -11.93
N GLU A 8 -5.29 22.28 -11.96
CA GLU A 8 -5.04 23.29 -10.93
C GLU A 8 -5.56 22.86 -9.55
N PHE A 9 -4.87 23.31 -8.49
CA PHE A 9 -5.10 22.91 -7.10
C PHE A 9 -6.55 23.09 -6.61
N SER A 10 -7.27 24.10 -7.11
CA SER A 10 -8.66 24.38 -6.74
C SER A 10 -9.64 23.30 -7.18
N SER A 11 -9.46 22.74 -8.39
CA SER A 11 -10.28 21.65 -8.92
C SER A 11 -10.06 20.35 -8.13
N LEU A 12 -8.83 20.12 -7.68
CA LEU A 12 -8.45 18.94 -6.90
C LEU A 12 -9.19 18.83 -5.56
N MET A 13 -9.47 19.96 -4.91
CA MET A 13 -10.16 20.00 -3.61
C MET A 13 -11.62 19.51 -3.69
N LEU A 14 -12.24 19.55 -4.87
CA LEU A 14 -13.63 19.16 -5.09
C LEU A 14 -13.79 17.71 -5.55
N ARG A 15 -12.70 16.99 -5.80
CA ARG A 15 -12.75 15.60 -6.25
C ARG A 15 -13.22 14.69 -5.11
N TRP A 16 -14.03 13.68 -5.44
CA TRP A 16 -14.51 12.70 -4.44
C TRP A 16 -13.71 11.38 -4.42
N ARG A 17 -13.32 10.87 -5.60
CA ARG A 17 -12.63 9.59 -5.69
C ARG A 17 -11.18 9.74 -5.21
N GLY A 18 -10.87 9.12 -4.07
CA GLY A 18 -9.55 9.12 -3.46
C GLY A 18 -9.12 10.45 -2.86
N SER A 19 -10.08 11.31 -2.54
CA SER A 19 -9.82 12.58 -1.86
C SER A 19 -9.85 12.45 -0.35
N LEU A 20 -9.35 13.50 0.31
CA LEU A 20 -9.41 13.68 1.76
C LEU A 20 -10.84 13.53 2.30
N TRP A 21 -11.83 14.10 1.60
CA TRP A 21 -13.23 14.04 2.00
C TRP A 21 -13.71 12.60 2.16
N LYS A 22 -13.47 11.74 1.16
CA LYS A 22 -13.89 10.34 1.25
C LYS A 22 -13.19 9.57 2.39
N ALA A 23 -11.96 9.94 2.72
CA ALA A 23 -11.18 9.30 3.77
C ALA A 23 -11.65 9.70 5.17
N VAL A 24 -11.95 10.98 5.40
CA VAL A 24 -12.16 11.53 6.76
C VAL A 24 -13.64 11.77 7.08
N LEU A 25 -14.55 11.82 6.09
CA LEU A 25 -15.94 12.24 6.30
C LEU A 25 -16.66 11.44 7.40
N LYS A 26 -16.44 10.12 7.48
CA LYS A 26 -17.07 9.29 8.53
C LYS A 26 -16.59 9.68 9.93
N ASP A 27 -15.29 9.85 10.10
CA ASP A 27 -14.68 10.23 11.38
C ASP A 27 -15.07 11.67 11.75
N LEU A 28 -15.16 12.56 10.77
CA LEU A 28 -15.60 13.95 10.94
C LEU A 28 -17.06 14.02 11.41
N ILE A 29 -17.96 13.25 10.80
CA ILE A 29 -19.36 13.17 11.24
C ILE A 29 -19.43 12.64 12.68
N ALA A 30 -18.70 11.58 13.01
CA ALA A 30 -18.66 11.03 14.36
C ALA A 30 -18.14 12.07 15.38
N PHE A 31 -17.10 12.82 15.02
CA PHE A 31 -16.57 13.91 15.83
C PHE A 31 -17.61 15.01 16.08
N TYR A 32 -18.31 15.47 15.03
CA TYR A 32 -19.35 16.49 15.18
C TYR A 32 -20.51 16.00 16.04
N ILE A 33 -20.96 14.76 15.85
CA ILE A 33 -22.01 14.17 16.70
C ILE A 33 -21.57 14.20 18.16
N GLY A 34 -20.35 13.73 18.47
CA GLY A 34 -19.82 13.78 19.83
C GLY A 34 -19.73 15.19 20.39
N TYR A 35 -19.25 16.14 19.59
CA TYR A 35 -19.14 17.55 19.96
C TYR A 35 -20.50 18.17 20.31
N TYR A 36 -21.51 17.97 19.46
CA TYR A 36 -22.86 18.51 19.67
C TYR A 36 -23.62 17.82 20.81
N VAL A 37 -23.35 16.53 21.06
CA VAL A 37 -23.90 15.83 22.24
C VAL A 37 -23.36 16.44 23.53
N ILE A 38 -22.04 16.68 23.61
CA ILE A 38 -21.42 17.33 24.78
C ILE A 38 -21.95 18.77 24.94
N LEU A 39 -22.09 19.50 23.84
CA LEU A 39 -22.68 20.84 23.85
C LEU A 39 -24.12 20.83 24.37
N ALA A 40 -24.95 19.89 23.92
CA ALA A 40 -26.33 19.75 24.38
C ALA A 40 -26.39 19.42 25.88
N ILE A 41 -25.51 18.54 26.37
CA ILE A 41 -25.38 18.24 27.80
C ILE A 41 -25.01 19.51 28.58
N GLN A 42 -24.02 20.28 28.09
CA GLN A 42 -23.60 21.51 28.74
C GLN A 42 -24.74 22.52 28.89
N TRP A 43 -25.56 22.73 27.85
CA TRP A 43 -26.60 23.76 27.87
C TRP A 43 -27.90 23.32 28.54
N TYR A 44 -28.38 22.11 28.26
CA TYR A 44 -29.72 21.65 28.63
C TYR A 44 -29.76 20.72 29.84
N VAL A 45 -28.64 20.11 30.24
CA VAL A 45 -28.62 19.10 31.31
C VAL A 45 -27.89 19.60 32.56
N LEU A 46 -26.79 20.35 32.41
CA LEU A 46 -25.99 20.82 33.54
C LEU A 46 -26.63 22.02 34.27
N ASP A 47 -26.62 21.95 35.60
CA ASP A 47 -26.97 23.07 36.50
C ASP A 47 -25.89 24.17 36.47
N GLU A 48 -26.20 25.38 36.94
CA GLU A 48 -25.27 26.52 36.95
C GLU A 48 -23.93 26.22 37.65
N LYS A 49 -23.96 25.54 38.81
CA LYS A 49 -22.74 25.13 39.50
C LYS A 49 -21.93 24.10 38.69
N GLN A 50 -22.59 23.16 38.04
CA GLN A 50 -21.92 22.13 37.22
C GLN A 50 -21.31 22.74 35.95
N LYS A 51 -21.98 23.73 35.38
CA LYS A 51 -21.53 24.56 34.27
C LYS A 51 -20.23 25.31 34.58
N GLU A 52 -20.08 25.86 35.79
CA GLU A 52 -18.82 26.45 36.26
C GLU A 52 -17.69 25.40 36.34
N TYR A 53 -17.94 24.25 36.98
CA TYR A 53 -16.94 23.16 37.02
C TYR A 53 -16.56 22.66 35.63
N PHE A 54 -17.53 22.53 34.72
CA PHE A 54 -17.28 22.14 33.34
C PHE A 54 -16.40 23.16 32.60
N THR A 55 -16.59 24.45 32.87
CA THR A 55 -15.70 25.50 32.32
C THR A 55 -14.25 25.31 32.79
N GLY A 56 -14.04 24.87 34.03
CA GLY A 56 -12.72 24.46 34.52
C GLY A 56 -12.13 23.28 33.73
N TRP A 57 -12.95 22.27 33.41
CA TRP A 57 -12.55 21.14 32.55
C TRP A 57 -12.18 21.59 31.13
N ILE A 58 -12.96 22.50 30.52
CA ILE A 58 -12.66 23.07 29.21
C ILE A 58 -11.26 23.69 29.23
N HIS A 59 -10.96 24.52 30.24
CA HIS A 59 -9.65 25.15 30.36
C HIS A 59 -8.50 24.15 30.56
N TRP A 60 -8.71 23.14 31.40
CA TRP A 60 -7.73 22.08 31.63
C TRP A 60 -7.42 21.29 30.34
N CYS A 61 -8.45 20.92 29.58
CA CYS A 61 -8.31 20.27 28.28
C CYS A 61 -7.65 21.18 27.23
N GLU A 62 -7.95 22.48 27.23
CA GLU A 62 -7.32 23.46 26.34
C GLU A 62 -5.80 23.51 26.56
N ILE A 63 -5.35 23.61 27.82
CA ILE A 63 -3.93 23.55 28.18
C ILE A 63 -3.33 22.19 27.80
N GLY A 64 -4.01 21.09 28.14
CA GLY A 64 -3.59 19.73 27.80
C GLY A 64 -3.34 19.53 26.31
N SER A 65 -4.18 20.12 25.45
CA SER A 65 -4.05 20.00 23.99
C SER A 65 -2.78 20.63 23.43
N GLN A 66 -2.21 21.64 24.10
CA GLN A 66 -0.99 22.33 23.66
C GLN A 66 0.27 21.48 23.85
N TYR A 67 0.24 20.50 24.76
CA TYR A 67 1.37 19.62 25.02
C TYR A 67 1.52 18.47 24.01
N ILE A 68 0.56 18.28 23.11
CA ILE A 68 0.60 17.22 22.09
C ILE A 68 1.15 17.78 20.78
N PRO A 69 2.42 17.50 20.41
CA PRO A 69 3.03 18.03 19.20
C PRO A 69 2.60 17.21 17.96
N LEU A 70 1.32 17.25 17.63
CA LEU A 70 0.74 16.44 16.55
C LEU A 70 1.44 16.64 15.21
N SER A 71 1.67 17.89 14.81
CA SER A 71 2.26 18.20 13.50
C SER A 71 3.64 17.58 13.32
N PHE A 72 4.46 17.55 14.38
CA PHE A 72 5.78 16.95 14.35
C PHE A 72 5.69 15.42 14.23
N LEU A 73 4.87 14.79 15.07
CA LEU A 73 4.70 13.34 15.09
C LEU A 73 4.12 12.82 13.77
N LEU A 74 3.08 13.49 13.26
CA LEU A 74 2.46 13.16 11.97
C LEU A 74 3.43 13.41 10.82
N GLY A 75 4.17 14.52 10.82
CA GLY A 75 5.15 14.83 9.78
C GLY A 75 6.23 13.76 9.65
N PHE A 76 6.79 13.31 10.77
CA PHE A 76 7.78 12.23 10.78
C PHE A 76 7.18 10.89 10.35
N PHE A 77 5.99 10.54 10.84
CA PHE A 77 5.37 9.26 10.49
C PHE A 77 4.96 9.19 9.02
N VAL A 78 4.36 10.26 8.49
CA VAL A 78 3.95 10.36 7.09
C VAL A 78 5.17 10.33 6.17
N SER A 79 6.28 10.98 6.52
CA SER A 79 7.49 10.94 5.69
C SER A 79 8.06 9.52 5.55
N VAL A 80 8.06 8.73 6.64
CA VAL A 80 8.45 7.31 6.60
C VAL A 80 7.50 6.49 5.72
N ILE A 81 6.19 6.73 5.81
CA ILE A 81 5.19 6.04 4.96
C ILE A 81 5.40 6.37 3.48
N VAL A 82 5.54 7.66 3.14
CA VAL A 82 5.71 8.12 1.76
C VAL A 82 7.01 7.59 1.17
N ALA A 83 8.11 7.61 1.94
CA ALA A 83 9.39 7.03 1.51
C ALA A 83 9.26 5.54 1.20
N ARG A 84 8.63 4.75 2.10
CA ARG A 84 8.39 3.32 1.88
C ARG A 84 7.45 3.04 0.72
N TRP A 85 6.44 3.88 0.50
CA TRP A 85 5.54 3.76 -0.63
C TRP A 85 6.27 3.98 -1.95
N TRP A 86 7.11 5.00 -2.02
CA TRP A 86 7.90 5.31 -3.22
C TRP A 86 8.95 4.23 -3.51
N GLU A 87 9.62 3.72 -2.49
CA GLU A 87 10.55 2.61 -2.63
C GLU A 87 9.85 1.35 -3.16
N GLN A 88 8.70 0.98 -2.60
CA GLN A 88 7.92 -0.15 -3.13
C GLN A 88 7.55 0.06 -4.61
N PHE A 89 7.19 1.28 -5.01
CA PHE A 89 6.94 1.59 -6.41
C PHE A 89 8.20 1.41 -7.29
N ASN A 90 9.38 1.84 -6.82
CA ASN A 90 10.64 1.69 -7.54
C ASN A 90 11.07 0.22 -7.70
N TRP A 91 10.68 -0.65 -6.76
CA TRP A 91 10.93 -2.09 -6.83
C TRP A 91 9.92 -2.87 -7.68
N ILE A 92 8.91 -2.22 -8.27
CA ILE A 92 8.01 -2.88 -9.21
C ILE A 92 8.82 -3.35 -10.42
N SER A 93 8.96 -4.68 -10.55
CA SER A 93 9.68 -5.30 -11.64
C SER A 93 8.85 -5.38 -12.91
N TRP A 94 9.38 -4.81 -13.98
CA TRP A 94 8.81 -4.85 -15.33
C TRP A 94 9.62 -5.80 -16.22
N PRO A 95 8.99 -6.68 -17.02
CA PRO A 95 9.70 -7.65 -17.84
C PRO A 95 10.38 -7.01 -19.06
N ASP A 96 10.11 -5.74 -19.36
CA ASP A 96 10.51 -5.03 -20.58
C ASP A 96 12.00 -5.13 -20.88
N LYS A 97 12.87 -4.80 -19.90
CA LYS A 97 14.34 -4.89 -20.08
C LYS A 97 14.81 -6.31 -20.38
N MET A 98 14.25 -7.28 -19.65
CA MET A 98 14.53 -8.70 -19.88
C MET A 98 14.05 -9.14 -21.27
N MET A 99 12.86 -8.73 -21.71
CA MET A 99 12.29 -9.11 -23.00
C MET A 99 13.00 -8.45 -24.19
N MET A 100 13.47 -7.21 -24.04
CA MET A 100 14.36 -6.55 -25.02
C MET A 100 15.65 -7.35 -25.17
N MET A 101 16.27 -7.77 -24.07
CA MET A 101 17.49 -8.58 -24.10
C MET A 101 17.26 -9.96 -24.74
N VAL A 102 16.17 -10.63 -24.37
CA VAL A 102 15.76 -11.92 -24.95
C VAL A 102 15.57 -11.80 -26.47
N SER A 103 14.97 -10.69 -26.93
CA SER A 103 14.75 -10.46 -28.36
C SER A 103 16.05 -10.18 -29.12
N ALA A 104 17.01 -9.51 -28.49
CA ALA A 104 18.33 -9.24 -29.07
C ALA A 104 19.22 -10.50 -29.14
N CYS A 105 19.24 -11.31 -28.09
CA CYS A 105 20.10 -12.51 -28.02
C CYS A 105 19.53 -13.71 -28.80
N LEU A 106 18.21 -13.76 -29.01
CA LEU A 106 17.54 -14.87 -29.70
C LEU A 106 16.71 -14.33 -30.87
N PRO A 107 17.33 -13.83 -31.96
CA PRO A 107 16.60 -13.32 -33.13
C PRO A 107 15.93 -14.47 -33.92
N GLY A 108 15.20 -14.14 -34.99
CA GLY A 108 14.66 -15.15 -35.92
C GLY A 108 13.33 -15.78 -35.51
N LYS A 109 12.68 -16.47 -36.46
CA LYS A 109 11.38 -17.13 -36.25
C LYS A 109 11.52 -18.46 -35.49
N GLU A 110 12.64 -19.14 -35.67
CA GLU A 110 13.02 -20.39 -35.03
C GLU A 110 13.13 -20.27 -33.50
N ASN A 111 13.36 -19.07 -32.98
CA ASN A 111 13.43 -18.79 -31.54
C ASN A 111 12.12 -18.20 -30.99
N LEU A 112 11.08 -18.04 -31.80
CA LEU A 112 9.80 -17.44 -31.38
C LEU A 112 9.17 -18.18 -30.21
N ALA A 113 9.15 -19.51 -30.24
CA ALA A 113 8.59 -20.32 -29.16
C ALA A 113 9.34 -20.10 -27.82
N VAL A 114 10.67 -19.95 -27.87
CA VAL A 114 11.50 -19.67 -26.68
C VAL A 114 11.18 -18.28 -26.13
N ARG A 115 11.12 -17.26 -27.00
CA ARG A 115 10.77 -15.89 -26.59
C ARG A 115 9.36 -15.81 -25.99
N GLN A 116 8.38 -16.50 -26.58
CA GLN A 116 7.01 -16.59 -26.08
C GLN A 116 6.93 -17.32 -24.74
N ALA A 117 7.68 -18.41 -24.56
CA ALA A 117 7.75 -19.11 -23.28
C ALA A 117 8.32 -18.20 -22.18
N ILE A 118 9.43 -17.48 -22.44
CA ILE A 118 10.02 -16.54 -21.46
C ILE A 118 9.06 -15.39 -21.14
N ALA A 119 8.37 -14.84 -22.14
CA ALA A 119 7.37 -13.78 -21.94
C ALA A 119 6.18 -14.25 -21.08
N ARG A 120 5.71 -15.47 -21.33
CA ARG A 120 4.59 -16.05 -20.60
C ARG A 120 4.99 -16.43 -19.18
N TRP A 121 6.16 -17.05 -18.98
CA TRP A 121 6.66 -17.40 -17.65
C TRP A 121 7.00 -16.18 -16.80
N SER A 122 7.45 -15.07 -17.39
CA SER A 122 7.63 -13.82 -16.64
C SER A 122 6.30 -13.21 -16.21
N SER A 123 5.29 -13.25 -17.09
CA SER A 123 3.92 -12.86 -16.75
C SER A 123 3.30 -13.77 -15.68
N LEU A 124 3.57 -15.07 -15.73
CA LEU A 124 3.14 -16.04 -14.73
C LEU A 124 3.82 -15.79 -13.39
N GLN A 125 5.14 -15.57 -13.35
CA GLN A 125 5.86 -15.18 -12.14
C GLN A 125 5.21 -13.96 -11.50
N ALA A 126 4.96 -12.91 -12.30
CA ALA A 126 4.31 -11.71 -11.82
C ALA A 126 2.94 -12.04 -11.21
N ALA A 127 2.09 -12.81 -11.90
CA ALA A 127 0.76 -13.17 -11.39
C ALA A 127 0.83 -13.89 -10.04
N VAL A 128 1.71 -14.90 -9.92
CA VAL A 128 1.91 -15.67 -8.68
C VAL A 128 2.49 -14.80 -7.56
N ALA A 129 3.51 -14.00 -7.85
CA ALA A 129 4.13 -13.12 -6.86
C ALA A 129 3.12 -12.07 -6.37
N TRP A 130 2.42 -11.41 -7.29
CA TRP A 130 1.39 -10.42 -6.97
C TRP A 130 0.19 -11.03 -6.23
N SER A 131 -0.21 -12.28 -6.47
CA SER A 131 -1.25 -12.92 -5.65
C SER A 131 -0.82 -13.11 -4.20
N GLY A 132 0.48 -13.23 -3.93
CA GLY A 132 1.01 -13.31 -2.57
C GLY A 132 0.98 -11.99 -1.79
N ILE A 133 1.14 -10.86 -2.46
CA ILE A 133 1.31 -9.53 -1.82
C ILE A 133 0.20 -8.51 -2.12
N SER A 134 -0.63 -8.74 -3.15
CA SER A 134 -1.68 -7.81 -3.59
C SER A 134 -3.05 -8.47 -3.54
N VAL A 135 -3.90 -7.98 -2.63
CA VAL A 135 -5.30 -8.42 -2.49
C VAL A 135 -6.08 -8.30 -3.81
N ARG A 136 -5.78 -7.31 -4.65
CA ARG A 136 -6.45 -7.13 -5.94
C ARG A 136 -6.11 -8.26 -6.91
N THR A 137 -4.84 -8.68 -6.93
CA THR A 137 -4.40 -9.77 -7.79
C THR A 137 -4.85 -11.12 -7.23
N LEU A 138 -4.82 -11.30 -5.91
CA LEU A 138 -5.38 -12.49 -5.25
C LEU A 138 -6.86 -12.67 -5.58
N LYS A 139 -7.66 -11.60 -5.60
CA LYS A 139 -9.08 -11.67 -6.03
C LYS A 139 -9.26 -12.04 -7.51
N ARG A 140 -8.28 -11.75 -8.36
CA ARG A 140 -8.30 -12.09 -9.79
C ARG A 140 -7.81 -13.52 -10.03
N PHE A 141 -6.83 -13.98 -9.27
CA PHE A 141 -6.27 -15.33 -9.34
C PHE A 141 -6.28 -15.99 -7.95
N PRO A 142 -7.45 -16.42 -7.43
CA PRO A 142 -7.54 -17.03 -6.11
C PRO A 142 -6.88 -18.41 -6.02
N THR A 143 -6.86 -19.13 -7.14
CA THR A 143 -6.22 -20.45 -7.27
C THR A 143 -5.37 -20.49 -8.52
N GLU A 144 -4.40 -21.38 -8.56
CA GLU A 144 -3.49 -21.56 -9.70
C GLU A 144 -4.24 -22.02 -10.96
N ARG A 145 -5.41 -22.67 -10.82
CA ARG A 145 -6.28 -22.99 -11.96
C ARG A 145 -6.74 -21.74 -12.71
N HIS A 146 -6.99 -20.62 -12.02
CA HIS A 146 -7.32 -19.36 -12.69
C HIS A 146 -6.16 -18.83 -13.55
N MET A 147 -4.91 -19.19 -13.23
CA MET A 147 -3.74 -18.84 -14.04
C MET A 147 -3.67 -19.68 -15.33
N VAL A 148 -4.11 -20.93 -15.27
CA VAL A 148 -4.27 -21.81 -16.44
C VAL A 148 -5.38 -21.30 -17.34
N GLU A 149 -6.55 -20.97 -16.78
CA GLU A 149 -7.69 -20.38 -17.51
C GLU A 149 -7.31 -19.04 -18.18
N ALA A 150 -6.48 -18.24 -17.51
CA ALA A 150 -5.94 -17.00 -18.06
C ALA A 150 -4.79 -17.20 -19.06
N LYS A 151 -4.45 -18.45 -19.40
CA LYS A 151 -3.39 -18.85 -20.34
C LYS A 151 -1.99 -18.37 -19.94
N LEU A 152 -1.76 -18.15 -18.64
CA LEU A 152 -0.42 -17.85 -18.10
C LEU A 152 0.38 -19.14 -17.89
N MET A 153 -0.30 -20.25 -17.64
CA MET A 153 0.27 -21.58 -17.40
C MET A 153 -0.43 -22.60 -18.31
N THR A 154 0.31 -23.56 -18.87
CA THR A 154 -0.30 -24.70 -19.59
C THR A 154 -0.72 -25.80 -18.62
N GLU A 155 -1.53 -26.77 -19.05
CA GLU A 155 -1.89 -27.92 -18.20
C GLU A 155 -0.65 -28.72 -17.76
N GLU A 156 0.29 -28.96 -18.68
CA GLU A 156 1.56 -29.65 -18.36
C GLU A 156 2.37 -28.89 -17.30
N GLU A 157 2.46 -27.56 -17.41
CA GLU A 157 3.16 -26.73 -16.45
C GLU A 157 2.43 -26.65 -15.11
N TYR A 158 1.10 -26.73 -15.11
CA TYR A 158 0.29 -26.82 -13.90
C TYR A 158 0.61 -28.09 -13.13
N ASP A 159 0.65 -29.23 -13.80
CA ASP A 159 1.02 -30.50 -13.17
C ASP A 159 2.45 -30.45 -12.62
N MET A 160 3.40 -29.92 -13.41
CA MET A 160 4.78 -29.71 -12.95
C MET A 160 4.85 -28.78 -11.73
N TYR A 161 4.07 -27.71 -11.72
CA TYR A 161 4.04 -26.72 -10.64
C TYR A 161 3.40 -27.29 -9.36
N MET A 162 2.33 -28.08 -9.50
CA MET A 162 1.63 -28.69 -8.36
C MET A 162 2.45 -29.78 -7.71
N ASN A 163 3.12 -30.62 -8.51
CA ASN A 163 3.93 -31.73 -8.02
C ASN A 163 5.24 -31.30 -7.33
N LEU A 164 5.62 -30.02 -7.45
CA LEU A 164 6.77 -29.49 -6.72
C LEU A 164 6.43 -29.31 -5.23
N ASP A 165 7.20 -29.92 -4.34
CA ASP A 165 7.11 -29.61 -2.91
C ASP A 165 7.87 -28.31 -2.58
N ALA A 166 7.15 -27.32 -2.07
CA ALA A 166 7.68 -25.99 -1.76
C ALA A 166 6.84 -25.33 -0.65
N PRO A 167 7.10 -25.67 0.63
CA PRO A 167 6.27 -25.23 1.76
C PRO A 167 6.31 -23.72 2.00
N HIS A 168 7.34 -23.03 1.51
CA HIS A 168 7.54 -21.59 1.69
C HIS A 168 7.04 -20.74 0.51
N GLY A 169 6.29 -21.35 -0.42
CA GLY A 169 5.72 -20.69 -1.58
C GLY A 169 6.52 -20.92 -2.88
N LYS A 170 5.81 -20.77 -4.00
CA LYS A 170 6.26 -21.19 -5.35
C LYS A 170 6.41 -20.00 -6.32
N TRP A 171 6.47 -18.77 -5.82
CA TRP A 171 6.47 -17.56 -6.66
C TRP A 171 7.71 -17.44 -7.55
N PHE A 172 8.84 -18.03 -7.16
CA PHE A 172 10.08 -18.03 -7.92
C PHE A 172 10.17 -19.18 -8.95
N VAL A 173 9.24 -20.13 -8.96
CA VAL A 173 9.32 -21.32 -9.83
C VAL A 173 9.38 -20.95 -11.33
N PRO A 174 8.56 -20.03 -11.86
CA PRO A 174 8.62 -19.68 -13.28
C PRO A 174 9.95 -19.02 -13.68
N ILE A 175 10.64 -18.33 -12.76
CA ILE A 175 11.96 -17.74 -13.06
C ILE A 175 13.02 -18.82 -13.21
N MET A 176 12.90 -19.93 -12.48
CA MET A 176 13.78 -21.09 -12.63
C MET A 176 13.60 -21.75 -13.99
N TRP A 177 12.36 -21.81 -14.49
CA TRP A 177 12.09 -22.29 -15.86
C TRP A 177 12.74 -21.39 -16.91
N ILE A 178 12.71 -20.06 -16.73
CA ILE A 178 13.40 -19.09 -17.59
C ILE A 178 14.92 -19.32 -17.57
N VAL A 179 15.52 -19.48 -16.40
CA VAL A 179 16.97 -19.76 -16.29
C VAL A 179 17.33 -21.08 -17.00
N ASN A 180 16.52 -22.12 -16.83
CA ASN A 180 16.74 -23.42 -17.46
C ASN A 180 16.63 -23.36 -18.99
N ILE A 181 15.66 -22.63 -19.55
CA ILE A 181 15.54 -22.50 -21.01
C ILE A 181 16.67 -21.68 -21.61
N ILE A 182 17.16 -20.64 -20.92
CA ILE A 182 18.35 -19.88 -21.31
C ILE A 182 19.59 -20.79 -21.32
N LYS A 183 19.79 -21.57 -20.25
CA LYS A 183 20.88 -22.55 -20.16
C LYS A 183 20.82 -23.58 -21.30
N LYS A 184 19.61 -24.01 -21.70
CA LYS A 184 19.41 -24.89 -22.86
C LYS A 184 19.82 -24.22 -24.17
N GLN A 185 19.53 -22.93 -24.37
CA GLN A 185 19.98 -22.20 -25.56
C GLN A 185 21.52 -22.09 -25.61
N TYR A 186 22.16 -21.88 -24.46
CA TYR A 186 23.62 -21.86 -24.34
C TYR A 186 24.24 -23.22 -24.69
N ALA A 187 23.68 -24.31 -24.15
CA ALA A 187 24.15 -25.68 -24.48
C ALA A 187 24.01 -26.01 -25.97
N MET A 188 22.98 -25.47 -26.64
CA MET A 188 22.78 -25.57 -28.08
C MET A 188 23.68 -24.63 -28.91
N LYS A 189 24.57 -23.86 -28.26
CA LYS A 189 25.44 -22.84 -28.86
C LYS A 189 24.66 -21.76 -29.64
N LYS A 190 23.39 -21.53 -29.29
CA LYS A 190 22.56 -20.45 -29.89
C LYS A 190 22.87 -19.08 -29.30
N ILE A 191 23.39 -19.06 -28.07
CA ILE A 191 23.88 -17.87 -27.40
C ILE A 191 25.29 -18.12 -26.87
N ASP A 192 26.11 -17.08 -26.84
CA ASP A 192 27.45 -17.13 -26.27
C ASP A 192 27.46 -16.84 -24.75
N THR A 193 28.64 -16.91 -24.14
CA THR A 193 28.82 -16.68 -22.69
C THR A 193 28.47 -15.24 -22.27
N ILE A 194 28.73 -14.25 -23.12
CA ILE A 194 28.46 -12.83 -22.84
C ILE A 194 26.95 -12.60 -22.87
N GLN A 195 26.26 -13.11 -23.89
CA GLN A 195 24.81 -13.05 -24.02
C GLN A 195 24.12 -13.77 -22.86
N MET A 196 24.66 -14.92 -22.43
CA MET A 196 24.14 -15.64 -21.26
C MET A 196 24.24 -14.79 -19.98
N ASP A 197 25.39 -14.17 -19.71
CA ASP A 197 25.57 -13.28 -18.56
C ASP A 197 24.61 -12.07 -18.62
N MET A 198 24.48 -11.43 -19.79
CA MET A 198 23.56 -10.31 -20.01
C MET A 198 22.11 -10.71 -19.74
N LEU A 199 21.67 -11.87 -20.21
CA LEU A 199 20.32 -12.39 -19.96
C LEU A 199 20.09 -12.70 -18.48
N LEU A 200 21.03 -13.40 -17.84
CA LEU A 200 20.90 -13.78 -16.43
C LEU A 200 20.87 -12.55 -15.51
N LYS A 201 21.64 -11.50 -15.80
CA LYS A 201 21.59 -10.23 -15.08
C LYS A 201 20.19 -9.60 -15.12
N GLN A 202 19.53 -9.61 -16.28
CA GLN A 202 18.16 -9.08 -16.38
C GLN A 202 17.15 -9.97 -15.65
N VAL A 203 17.31 -11.29 -15.72
CA VAL A 203 16.48 -12.27 -15.01
C VAL A 203 16.57 -12.07 -13.49
N TYR A 204 17.77 -11.93 -12.95
CA TYR A 204 17.97 -11.70 -11.52
C TYR A 204 17.45 -10.33 -11.07
N SER A 205 17.72 -9.27 -11.83
CA SER A 205 17.16 -7.95 -11.54
C SER A 205 15.63 -7.96 -11.53
N TYR A 206 14.99 -8.68 -12.45
CA TYR A 206 13.54 -8.85 -12.47
C TYR A 206 13.03 -9.58 -11.22
N ARG A 207 13.69 -10.67 -10.83
CA ARG A 207 13.37 -11.44 -9.61
C ARG A 207 13.55 -10.62 -8.33
N ASP A 208 14.61 -9.83 -8.26
CA ASP A 208 14.99 -9.11 -7.03
C ASP A 208 13.98 -8.02 -6.67
N GLY A 209 13.35 -7.36 -7.65
CA GLY A 209 12.28 -6.43 -7.33
C GLY A 209 11.08 -7.12 -6.67
N PHE A 210 10.65 -8.30 -7.14
CA PHE A 210 9.64 -9.10 -6.41
C PHE A 210 10.12 -9.53 -5.02
N ALA A 211 11.37 -9.95 -4.88
CA ALA A 211 11.93 -10.33 -3.58
C ALA A 211 11.87 -9.15 -2.60
N MET A 212 12.23 -7.95 -3.03
CA MET A 212 12.14 -6.74 -2.22
C MET A 212 10.69 -6.39 -1.87
N LEU A 213 9.74 -6.57 -2.80
CA LEU A 213 8.32 -6.38 -2.51
C LEU A 213 7.80 -7.36 -1.45
N PHE A 214 8.24 -8.63 -1.47
CA PHE A 214 7.96 -9.59 -0.40
C PHE A 214 8.55 -9.16 0.95
N VAL A 215 9.77 -8.59 0.95
CA VAL A 215 10.37 -8.02 2.17
C VAL A 215 9.53 -6.86 2.71
N TYR A 216 9.01 -5.98 1.85
CA TYR A 216 8.15 -4.88 2.27
C TYR A 216 6.80 -5.34 2.84
N ASP A 217 6.24 -6.42 2.29
CA ASP A 217 5.01 -7.03 2.81
C ASP A 217 5.23 -7.73 4.17
N TRP A 218 6.35 -8.43 4.32
CA TRP A 218 6.72 -9.13 5.55
C TRP A 218 7.13 -8.16 6.67
N VAL A 219 8.02 -7.20 6.36
CA VAL A 219 8.58 -6.24 7.31
C VAL A 219 7.78 -4.95 7.25
N LYS A 220 6.67 -4.92 7.99
CA LYS A 220 5.81 -3.74 8.14
C LYS A 220 6.47 -2.66 9.01
N ILE A 221 5.93 -1.45 8.95
CA ILE A 221 6.32 -0.39 9.90
C ILE A 221 6.08 -0.91 11.33
N PRO A 222 7.03 -0.73 12.27
CA PRO A 222 6.86 -1.19 13.64
C PRO A 222 5.52 -0.78 14.23
N LEU A 223 4.80 -1.75 14.82
CA LEU A 223 3.46 -1.54 15.35
C LEU A 223 3.42 -0.37 16.35
N VAL A 224 4.46 -0.25 17.19
CA VAL A 224 4.58 0.84 18.17
C VAL A 224 4.51 2.22 17.53
N TYR A 225 5.12 2.45 16.36
CA TYR A 225 5.04 3.75 15.68
C TYR A 225 3.63 4.06 15.22
N THR A 226 2.94 3.05 14.66
CA THR A 226 1.54 3.20 14.24
C THR A 226 0.63 3.49 15.44
N GLN A 227 0.86 2.83 16.58
CA GLN A 227 0.10 3.00 17.81
C GLN A 227 0.33 4.37 18.43
N VAL A 228 1.59 4.82 18.54
CA VAL A 228 1.92 6.14 19.12
C VAL A 228 1.23 7.26 18.34
N VAL A 229 1.26 7.21 17.01
CA VAL A 229 0.61 8.21 16.16
C VAL A 229 -0.91 8.17 16.31
N ALA A 230 -1.51 6.97 16.34
CA ALA A 230 -2.94 6.81 16.54
C ALA A 230 -3.40 7.33 17.91
N ILE A 231 -2.70 6.97 18.99
CA ILE A 231 -3.01 7.41 20.35
C ILE A 231 -2.86 8.93 20.47
N ALA A 232 -1.79 9.52 19.94
CA ALA A 232 -1.60 10.96 19.98
C ALA A 232 -2.71 11.70 19.23
N THR A 233 -3.07 11.22 18.03
CA THR A 233 -4.08 11.85 17.16
C THR A 233 -5.47 11.72 17.78
N TYR A 234 -5.91 10.51 18.14
CA TYR A 234 -7.22 10.32 18.75
C TYR A 234 -7.31 10.95 20.14
N GLY A 235 -6.25 10.88 20.94
CA GLY A 235 -6.17 11.54 22.24
C GLY A 235 -6.31 13.06 22.12
N TYR A 236 -5.64 13.69 21.15
CA TYR A 236 -5.80 15.12 20.89
C TYR A 236 -7.24 15.48 20.52
N PHE A 237 -7.85 14.77 19.56
CA PHE A 237 -9.24 15.06 19.17
C PHE A 237 -10.22 14.80 20.31
N PHE A 238 -9.99 13.77 21.13
CA PHE A 238 -10.79 13.52 22.33
C PHE A 238 -10.70 14.67 23.33
N ILE A 239 -9.50 15.19 23.58
CA ILE A 239 -9.31 16.37 24.44
C ILE A 239 -10.01 17.60 23.82
N CYS A 240 -9.95 17.77 22.49
CA CYS A 240 -10.63 18.87 21.80
C CYS A 240 -12.16 18.78 21.87
N LEU A 241 -12.76 17.60 22.02
CA LEU A 241 -14.22 17.48 22.21
C LEU A 241 -14.71 18.23 23.45
N ILE A 242 -13.86 18.37 24.47
CA ILE A 242 -14.15 19.11 25.70
C ILE A 242 -13.50 20.50 25.66
N GLY A 243 -12.20 20.57 25.37
CA GLY A 243 -11.42 21.82 25.44
C GLY A 243 -11.79 22.89 24.40
N ARG A 244 -12.62 22.56 23.40
CA ARG A 244 -13.12 23.52 22.40
C ARG A 244 -14.60 23.86 22.56
N GLN A 245 -15.25 23.38 23.62
CA GLN A 245 -16.63 23.77 23.94
C GLN A 245 -16.69 25.27 24.29
N PRO A 246 -17.83 25.95 24.04
CA PRO A 246 -17.99 27.35 24.38
C PRO A 246 -17.93 27.54 25.90
N LYS A 247 -17.13 28.50 26.35
CA LYS A 247 -17.04 28.88 27.75
C LYS A 247 -18.27 29.71 28.12
N LEU A 248 -18.72 29.61 29.37
CA LEU A 248 -19.71 30.53 29.89
C LEU A 248 -19.04 31.89 30.10
N ASP A 249 -19.37 32.86 29.23
CA ASP A 249 -19.06 34.26 29.48
C ASP A 249 -20.13 34.83 30.43
N GLN A 250 -19.71 35.48 31.52
CA GLN A 250 -20.63 36.11 32.47
C GLN A 250 -21.60 37.12 31.82
N LYS A 251 -21.26 37.65 30.63
CA LYS A 251 -22.12 38.59 29.88
C LYS A 251 -23.33 37.97 29.17
N SER A 252 -23.32 36.67 28.86
CA SER A 252 -24.46 36.02 28.19
C SER A 252 -25.52 35.49 29.17
N MET A 253 -25.28 35.63 30.48
CA MET A 253 -26.28 35.39 31.52
C MET A 253 -27.16 36.61 31.84
N GLU A 254 -26.77 37.81 31.40
CA GLU A 254 -27.54 39.05 31.66
C GLU A 254 -28.68 39.29 30.65
N THR A 255 -28.81 38.45 29.61
CA THR A 255 -29.79 38.63 28.53
C THR A 255 -30.85 37.52 28.44
N VAL A 256 -31.16 36.86 29.55
CA VAL A 256 -32.38 36.03 29.69
C VAL A 256 -33.22 36.53 30.85
#